data_AF-A0A536P6A3-F1
#
_entry.id   AF-A0A536P6A3-F1
#
_cell.length_a   1.000
_cell.length_b   1.000
_cell.length_c   1.000
_cell.angle_alpha   90.00
_cell.angle_beta   90.00
_cell.angle_gamma   90.00
#
_symmetry.space_group_name_H-M   'P 1'
#
loop_
_entity.id
_entity.type
_entity.pdbx_description
1 polymer ?
#
loop_
_entity_poly.entity_id
_entity_poly.type
_entity_poly.pdbx_seq_one_letter_code
_entity_poly.pdbx_strand_id
1 'polypeptide(L)'
;LEKAARAHGMQALVEVHDAEEVRRALGTGATMIGINNRDLKKMKTDPETTRRLRRLIPPGPLVVSESGITTRADLRALAELDVDAALVGEALLRAPDIGAKLRELVEQ
;
A
#
# COMPACT_ATOMS: atom_id res chain seq x y z
N LEU A 1 -15.77 -10.45 4.41
CA LEU A 1 -14.84 -9.71 5.29
C LEU A 1 -15.27 -8.25 5.41
N GLU A 2 -15.39 -7.51 4.32
CA GLU A 2 -15.83 -6.09 4.35
C GLU A 2 -17.15 -5.86 5.10
N LYS A 3 -18.19 -6.66 4.84
CA LYS A 3 -19.47 -6.58 5.57
C LYS A 3 -19.32 -6.79 7.08
N ALA A 4 -18.46 -7.72 7.49
CA ALA A 4 -18.22 -8.00 8.91
C ALA A 4 -17.41 -6.88 9.57
N ALA A 5 -16.37 -6.38 8.91
CA ALA A 5 -15.58 -5.24 9.40
C ALA A 5 -16.49 -4.01 9.63
N ARG A 6 -17.32 -3.65 8.64
CA ARG A 6 -18.25 -2.53 8.75
C ARG A 6 -19.29 -2.69 9.85
N ALA A 7 -19.80 -3.91 10.06
CA ALA A 7 -20.73 -4.20 11.15
C ALA A 7 -20.13 -3.91 12.55
N HIS A 8 -18.81 -3.87 12.66
CA HIS A 8 -18.07 -3.54 13.88
C HIS A 8 -17.39 -2.16 13.83
N GLY A 9 -17.75 -1.30 12.88
CA GLY A 9 -17.14 0.03 12.74
C GLY A 9 -15.67 0.02 12.29
N MET A 10 -15.20 -1.10 11.74
CA MET A 10 -13.86 -1.25 11.18
C MET A 10 -13.87 -1.11 9.65
N GLN A 11 -12.72 -0.79 9.09
CA GLN A 11 -12.47 -0.80 7.65
C GLN A 11 -11.42 -1.87 7.33
N ALA A 12 -11.65 -2.69 6.30
CA ALA A 12 -10.68 -3.67 5.87
C ALA A 12 -9.76 -3.08 4.80
N LEU A 13 -8.45 -3.13 5.04
CA LEU A 13 -7.42 -3.00 4.02
C LEU A 13 -7.21 -4.38 3.40
N VAL A 14 -7.61 -4.58 2.14
CA VAL A 14 -7.48 -5.88 1.47
C VAL A 14 -6.15 -5.93 0.73
N GLU A 15 -5.22 -6.70 1.25
CA GLU A 15 -3.86 -6.82 0.72
C GLU A 15 -3.81 -7.75 -0.51
N VAL A 16 -3.03 -7.36 -1.53
CA VAL A 16 -2.81 -8.09 -2.79
C VAL A 16 -1.34 -8.04 -3.23
N HIS A 17 -0.90 -9.10 -3.91
CA HIS A 17 0.47 -9.28 -4.37
C HIS A 17 0.58 -9.51 -5.89
N ASP A 18 -0.52 -9.89 -6.54
CA ASP A 18 -0.57 -10.14 -7.97
C ASP A 18 -1.92 -9.76 -8.62
N ALA A 19 -2.00 -9.92 -9.93
CA ALA A 19 -3.17 -9.55 -10.73
C ALA A 19 -4.41 -10.42 -10.43
N GLU A 20 -4.23 -11.68 -10.04
CA GLU A 20 -5.34 -12.57 -9.69
C GLU A 20 -5.94 -12.14 -8.36
N GLU A 21 -5.09 -11.81 -7.38
CA GLU A 21 -5.51 -11.27 -6.09
C GLU A 21 -6.22 -9.92 -6.25
N VAL A 22 -5.77 -9.03 -7.14
CA VAL A 22 -6.49 -7.79 -7.48
C VAL A 22 -7.92 -8.10 -7.97
N ARG A 23 -8.07 -9.02 -8.93
CA ARG A 23 -9.41 -9.40 -9.43
C ARG A 23 -10.30 -9.95 -8.32
N ARG A 24 -9.75 -10.81 -7.46
CA ARG A 24 -10.49 -11.37 -6.32
C ARG A 24 -10.91 -10.28 -5.34
N ALA A 25 -10.00 -9.38 -4.97
CA ALA A 25 -10.27 -8.27 -4.05
C ALA A 25 -11.39 -7.37 -4.58
N LEU A 26 -11.34 -6.98 -5.86
CA LEU A 26 -12.39 -6.20 -6.52
C LEU A 26 -13.75 -6.93 -6.49
N GLY A 27 -13.76 -8.26 -6.71
CA GLY A 27 -14.96 -9.08 -6.64
C GLY A 27 -15.61 -9.13 -5.25
N THR A 28 -14.88 -8.77 -4.18
CA THR A 28 -15.44 -8.71 -2.81
C THR A 28 -16.15 -7.39 -2.48
N GLY A 29 -16.03 -6.38 -3.36
CA GLY A 29 -16.48 -5.01 -3.05
C GLY A 29 -15.54 -4.28 -2.08
N ALA A 30 -14.25 -4.63 -2.07
CA ALA A 30 -13.25 -3.96 -1.24
C ALA A 30 -13.20 -2.46 -1.58
N THR A 31 -13.23 -1.61 -0.55
CA THR A 31 -13.16 -0.15 -0.69
C THR A 31 -11.76 0.40 -0.42
N MET A 32 -10.85 -0.44 0.05
CA MET A 32 -9.45 -0.12 0.28
C MET A 32 -8.60 -1.35 -0.07
N ILE A 33 -7.61 -1.15 -0.95
CA ILE A 33 -6.74 -2.21 -1.47
C ILE A 33 -5.29 -1.85 -1.14
N GLY A 34 -4.59 -2.77 -0.48
CA GLY A 34 -3.17 -2.67 -0.18
C GLY A 34 -2.35 -3.44 -1.20
N ILE A 35 -1.46 -2.80 -1.94
CA ILE A 35 -0.51 -3.48 -2.83
C ILE A 35 0.79 -3.70 -2.06
N ASN A 36 1.08 -4.95 -1.71
CA ASN A 36 2.31 -5.28 -1.00
C ASN A 36 3.45 -5.56 -1.99
N ASN A 37 4.47 -4.71 -1.98
CA ASN A 37 5.65 -4.86 -2.83
C ASN A 37 6.56 -6.00 -2.36
N ARG A 38 6.33 -6.62 -1.18
CA ARG A 38 7.14 -7.73 -0.66
C ARG A 38 6.51 -9.08 -0.95
N ASP A 39 7.20 -9.91 -1.73
CA ASP A 39 6.90 -11.33 -1.83
C ASP A 39 7.37 -12.03 -0.55
N LEU A 40 6.42 -12.41 0.32
CA LEU A 40 6.70 -13.07 1.59
C LEU A 40 7.27 -14.49 1.43
N LYS A 41 7.07 -15.15 0.28
CA LYS A 41 7.63 -16.49 0.02
C LYS A 41 9.11 -16.40 -0.34
N LYS A 42 9.49 -15.34 -1.07
CA LYS A 42 10.87 -15.11 -1.54
C LYS A 42 11.64 -14.11 -0.70
N MET A 43 10.98 -13.46 0.26
CA MET A 43 11.50 -12.36 1.06
C MET A 43 12.13 -11.24 0.21
N LYS A 44 11.59 -11.03 -1.00
CA LYS A 44 12.08 -10.03 -1.95
C LYS A 44 11.08 -8.90 -2.07
N THR A 45 11.57 -7.66 -1.99
CA THR A 45 10.75 -6.48 -2.25
C THR A 45 10.99 -5.99 -3.68
N ASP A 46 9.91 -5.73 -4.41
CA ASP A 46 9.90 -5.19 -5.77
C ASP A 46 8.94 -4.00 -5.86
N PRO A 47 9.45 -2.75 -5.76
CA PRO A 47 8.63 -1.52 -5.85
C PRO A 47 7.81 -1.40 -7.15
N GLU A 48 8.22 -2.08 -8.23
CA GLU A 48 7.48 -2.07 -9.49
C GLU A 48 6.16 -2.87 -9.41
N THR A 49 5.95 -3.64 -8.35
CA THR A 49 4.69 -4.37 -8.11
C THR A 49 3.52 -3.40 -8.03
N THR A 50 3.67 -2.30 -7.29
CA THR A 50 2.65 -1.24 -7.25
C THR A 50 2.38 -0.66 -8.63
N ARG A 51 3.41 -0.31 -9.41
CA ARG A 51 3.24 0.23 -10.77
C ARG A 51 2.45 -0.71 -11.68
N ARG A 52 2.72 -2.02 -11.60
CA ARG A 52 2.02 -3.04 -12.41
C ARG A 52 0.58 -3.20 -11.99
N LEU A 53 0.33 -3.39 -10.69
CA LEU A 53 -1.00 -3.75 -10.18
C LEU A 53 -1.96 -2.56 -10.10
N ARG A 54 -1.46 -1.35 -9.85
CA ARG A 54 -2.28 -0.13 -9.77
C ARG A 54 -3.11 0.09 -11.03
N ARG A 55 -2.58 -0.26 -12.20
CA ARG A 55 -3.25 -0.16 -13.51
C ARG A 55 -4.47 -1.08 -13.66
N LEU A 56 -4.56 -2.11 -12.82
CA LEU A 56 -5.65 -3.08 -12.83
C LEU A 56 -6.79 -2.69 -11.88
N ILE A 57 -6.57 -1.69 -11.01
CA ILE A 57 -7.54 -1.22 -10.04
C ILE A 57 -8.29 -0.02 -10.64
N PRO A 58 -9.61 -0.14 -10.91
CA PRO A 58 -10.41 0.98 -11.41
C PRO A 58 -10.60 2.04 -10.33
N PRO A 59 -11.08 3.25 -10.68
CA PRO A 59 -11.48 4.25 -9.69
C PRO A 59 -12.53 3.68 -8.71
N GLY A 60 -12.48 4.13 -7.45
CA GLY A 60 -13.45 3.77 -6.42
C GLY A 60 -12.78 3.32 -5.12
N PRO A 61 -12.00 2.22 -5.13
CA PRO A 61 -11.21 1.82 -3.97
C PRO A 61 -10.03 2.77 -3.74
N LEU A 62 -9.75 3.07 -2.46
CA LEU A 62 -8.48 3.69 -2.07
C LEU A 62 -7.33 2.69 -2.23
N VAL A 63 -6.22 3.11 -2.82
CA VAL A 63 -5.04 2.28 -3.03
C VAL A 63 -3.93 2.69 -2.07
N VAL A 64 -3.44 1.72 -1.31
CA VAL A 64 -2.31 1.86 -0.39
C VAL A 64 -1.13 1.06 -0.94
N SER A 65 0.05 1.66 -1.08
CA SER A 65 1.28 0.91 -1.39
C SER A 65 2.01 0.52 -0.09
N GLU A 66 2.50 -0.71 -0.03
CA GLU A 66 3.14 -1.26 1.16
C GLU A 66 4.50 -1.87 0.84
N SER A 67 5.40 -1.85 1.83
CA SER A 67 6.80 -2.32 1.72
C SER A 67 7.68 -1.54 0.73
N GLY A 68 8.96 -1.41 1.07
CA GLY A 68 9.98 -0.84 0.16
C GLY A 68 9.96 0.69 0.05
N ILE A 69 9.17 1.38 0.87
CA ILE A 69 9.09 2.85 0.92
C ILE A 69 10.02 3.35 2.01
N THR A 70 11.02 4.15 1.64
CA THR A 70 12.08 4.57 2.58
C THR A 70 12.39 6.07 2.51
N THR A 71 12.05 6.74 1.42
CA THR A 71 12.37 8.14 1.17
C THR A 71 11.16 8.93 0.70
N ARG A 72 11.26 10.26 0.76
CA ARG A 72 10.27 11.16 0.16
C ARG A 72 10.13 10.95 -1.34
N ALA A 73 11.23 10.60 -2.03
CA ALA A 73 11.20 10.34 -3.46
C ALA A 73 10.32 9.14 -3.81
N ASP A 74 10.37 8.08 -2.98
CA ASP A 74 9.49 6.91 -3.15
C ASP A 74 8.01 7.32 -3.06
N LEU A 75 7.65 8.14 -2.07
CA LEU A 75 6.28 8.64 -1.91
C LEU A 75 5.82 9.52 -3.08
N ARG A 76 6.71 10.35 -3.63
CA ARG A 76 6.40 11.16 -4.82
C ARG A 76 6.17 10.27 -6.05
N ALA A 77 7.02 9.26 -6.25
CA ALA A 77 6.87 8.31 -7.34
C ALA A 77 5.56 7.52 -7.23
N LEU A 78 5.10 7.18 -6.01
CA LEU A 78 3.80 6.55 -5.80
C LEU A 78 2.63 7.50 -6.12
N ALA A 79 2.72 8.77 -5.73
CA ALA A 79 1.69 9.75 -6.05
C ALA A 79 1.52 9.95 -7.58
N GLU A 80 2.62 9.92 -8.34
CA GLU A 80 2.60 9.95 -9.82
C GLU A 80 1.91 8.73 -10.45
N LEU A 81 1.67 7.66 -9.67
CA LEU A 81 0.96 6.45 -10.10
C LEU A 81 -0.51 6.44 -9.67
N ASP A 82 -1.06 7.55 -9.19
CA ASP A 82 -2.41 7.65 -8.63
C ASP A 82 -2.62 6.70 -7.42
N VAL A 83 -1.59 6.52 -6.59
CA VAL A 83 -1.69 5.82 -5.30
C VAL A 83 -2.08 6.83 -4.22
N ASP A 84 -3.09 6.48 -3.41
CA ASP A 84 -3.68 7.40 -2.44
C ASP A 84 -2.90 7.48 -1.12
N ALA A 85 -2.27 6.38 -0.70
CA ALA A 85 -1.54 6.30 0.57
C ALA A 85 -0.38 5.31 0.54
N ALA A 86 0.46 5.37 1.57
CA ALA A 86 1.57 4.45 1.78
C ALA A 86 1.59 3.94 3.22
N LEU A 87 1.87 2.65 3.40
CA LEU A 87 2.09 2.03 4.71
C LEU A 87 3.60 1.85 4.93
N VAL A 88 4.15 2.65 5.85
CA VAL A 88 5.60 2.69 6.13
C VAL A 88 5.86 2.27 7.58
N GLY A 89 6.59 1.17 7.76
CA GLY A 89 6.99 0.68 9.09
C GLY A 89 8.49 0.57 9.24
N GLU A 90 9.13 -0.27 8.42
CA GLU A 90 10.56 -0.61 8.53
C GLU A 90 11.48 0.63 8.51
N ALA A 91 11.24 1.59 7.61
CA ALA A 91 12.04 2.80 7.52
C ALA A 91 11.94 3.69 8.77
N LEU A 92 10.75 3.78 9.37
CA LEU A 92 10.53 4.55 10.60
C LEU A 92 11.20 3.84 11.79
N LEU A 93 10.99 2.53 11.94
CA LEU A 93 11.48 1.77 13.08
C LEU A 93 13.01 1.60 13.10
N ARG A 94 13.68 1.66 11.93
CA ARG A 94 15.14 1.63 11.84
C ARG A 94 15.80 2.99 12.03
N ALA A 95 15.03 4.08 12.01
CA ALA A 95 15.57 5.42 12.15
C ALA A 95 16.05 5.68 13.59
N PRO A 96 17.21 6.35 13.78
CA PRO A 96 17.64 6.80 15.10
C PRO A 96 16.63 7.76 15.77
N ASP A 97 15.92 8.55 14.96
CA ASP A 97 14.83 9.44 15.37
C ASP A 97 13.63 9.25 14.44
N ILE A 98 12.58 8.63 14.98
CA ILE A 98 11.32 8.35 14.26
C ILE A 98 10.64 9.65 13.81
N GLY A 99 10.65 10.68 14.65
CA GLY A 99 10.01 11.96 14.35
C GLY A 99 10.71 12.69 13.22
N ALA A 100 12.05 12.71 13.24
CA ALA A 100 12.84 13.27 12.14
C ALA A 100 12.61 12.50 10.83
N LYS A 101 12.55 11.16 10.89
CA LYS A 101 12.28 10.35 9.69
C LYS A 101 10.87 10.55 9.14
N LEU A 102 9.87 10.65 10.02
CA LEU A 102 8.50 10.95 9.60
C LEU A 102 8.42 12.32 8.90
N ARG A 103 9.06 13.35 9.48
CA ARG A 103 9.14 14.68 8.87
C ARG A 103 9.81 14.65 7.49
N GLU A 104 10.94 13.97 7.36
CA GLU A 104 11.61 13.75 6.06
C GLU A 104 10.64 13.15 5.01
N LEU A 105 9.79 12.20 5.42
CA LEU A 105 8.85 11.54 4.53
C LEU A 105 7.65 12.43 4.16
N VAL A 106 7.12 13.26 5.06
CA VAL A 106 5.83 13.95 4.87
C VAL A 106 5.94 15.46 4.65
N GLU A 107 7.03 16.11 5.07
CA GLU A 107 7.22 17.58 4.96
C GLU A 107 7.98 17.96 3.67
N GLN A 108 7.76 19.19 3.20
CA GLN A 108 8.39 19.79 2.01
C GLN A 108 9.47 20.78 2.41
#